data_AF-A0A1V5DE66-F1
#
_entry.id   AF-A0A1V5DE66-F1
#
_cell.length_a   1.000
_cell.length_b   1.000
_cell.length_c   1.000
_cell.angle_alpha   90.00
_cell.angle_beta   90.00
_cell.angle_gamma   90.00
#
_symmetry.space_group_name_H-M   'P 1'
#
loop_
_entity.id
_entity.type
_entity.pdbx_description
1 polymer ?
#
loop_
_entity_poly.entity_id
_entity_poly.type
_entity_poly.pdbx_seq_one_letter_code
_entity_poly.pdbx_strand_id
1 'polypeptide(L)'
;MKKTIIWVIACLMVSGCAVSEKYARMSSTVIDCKADQIEIENAPLIGFLGTQSWEAICKGKRYICSHDPQTGVSCTEMINPFAP
;
A
#
# COMPACT_ATOMS: atom_id res chain seq x y z
N MET A 1 -22.36 -28.22 -10.74
CA MET A 1 -22.60 -26.77 -10.69
C MET A 1 -22.30 -26.13 -9.33
N LYS A 2 -22.57 -26.77 -8.17
CA LYS A 2 -22.22 -26.19 -6.85
C LYS A 2 -20.73 -26.16 -6.50
N LYS A 3 -19.93 -27.10 -7.04
CA LYS A 3 -18.50 -27.24 -6.72
C LYS A 3 -17.60 -26.21 -7.41
N THR A 4 -18.08 -25.60 -8.50
CA THR A 4 -17.33 -24.60 -9.29
C THR A 4 -17.36 -23.20 -8.65
N ILE A 5 -18.39 -22.87 -7.86
CA ILE A 5 -18.51 -21.56 -7.19
C ILE A 5 -17.44 -21.40 -6.09
N ILE A 6 -17.08 -22.48 -5.40
CA ILE A 6 -16.10 -22.48 -4.30
C ILE A 6 -14.69 -22.11 -4.82
N TRP A 7 -14.35 -22.47 -6.05
CA TRP A 7 -13.04 -22.18 -6.63
C TRP A 7 -12.87 -20.71 -7.05
N VAL A 8 -13.95 -20.03 -7.44
CA VAL A 8 -13.90 -18.62 -7.88
C VAL A 8 -13.70 -17.67 -6.70
N ILE A 9 -14.26 -17.98 -5.53
CA ILE A 9 -14.14 -17.16 -4.32
C ILE A 9 -12.71 -17.20 -3.76
N ALA A 10 -12.01 -18.33 -3.90
CA ALA A 10 -10.63 -18.47 -3.44
C ALA A 10 -9.63 -17.58 -4.22
N CYS A 11 -9.87 -17.34 -5.52
CA CYS A 11 -8.97 -16.51 -6.33
C CYS A 11 -9.03 -15.01 -6.00
N LEU A 12 -10.15 -14.51 -5.45
CA LEU A 12 -10.34 -13.09 -5.15
C LEU A 12 -9.56 -12.60 -3.93
N MET A 13 -9.10 -13.50 -3.06
CA MET A 13 -8.32 -13.12 -1.86
C MET A 13 -6.84 -12.88 -2.17
N VAL A 14 -6.32 -13.40 -3.29
CA VAL A 14 -4.88 -13.33 -3.60
C VAL A 14 -4.48 -11.97 -4.19
N SER A 15 -5.41 -11.26 -4.84
CA SER A 15 -5.11 -9.97 -5.49
C SER A 15 -4.81 -8.83 -4.51
N GLY A 16 -5.28 -8.91 -3.26
CA GLY A 16 -5.00 -7.89 -2.24
C GLY A 16 -3.53 -7.85 -1.78
N CYS A 17 -2.88 -9.01 -1.69
CA CYS A 17 -1.47 -9.10 -1.28
C CYS A 17 -0.52 -8.49 -2.32
N ALA A 18 -0.78 -8.73 -3.61
CA ALA A 18 0.08 -8.23 -4.70
C ALA A 18 0.11 -6.70 -4.77
N VAL A 19 -1.02 -6.05 -4.48
CA VAL A 19 -1.12 -4.59 -4.44
C VAL A 19 -0.33 -4.04 -3.25
N SER A 20 -0.52 -4.61 -2.06
CA SER A 20 0.22 -4.23 -0.85
C SER A 20 1.73 -4.38 -1.02
N GLU A 21 2.21 -5.51 -1.56
CA GLU A 21 3.63 -5.76 -1.78
C GLU A 21 4.29 -4.70 -2.70
N LYS A 22 3.58 -4.29 -3.76
CA LYS A 22 4.05 -3.24 -4.68
C LYS A 22 4.26 -1.91 -3.94
N TYR A 23 3.27 -1.46 -3.19
CA TYR A 23 3.33 -0.18 -2.47
C TYR A 23 4.34 -0.24 -1.31
N ALA A 24 4.46 -1.38 -0.62
CA ALA A 24 5.47 -1.59 0.42
C ALA A 24 6.90 -1.49 -0.14
N ARG A 25 7.16 -2.08 -1.31
CA ARG A 25 8.46 -1.93 -2.00
C ARG A 25 8.75 -0.48 -2.38
N MET A 26 7.78 0.22 -2.95
CA MET A 26 7.95 1.65 -3.29
C MET A 26 8.20 2.51 -2.05
N SER A 27 7.47 2.28 -0.96
CA SER A 27 7.67 2.97 0.31
C SER A 27 9.06 2.69 0.92
N SER A 28 9.59 1.46 0.79
CA SER A 28 10.90 1.09 1.35
C SER A 28 12.09 1.82 0.72
N THR A 29 11.93 2.48 -0.44
CA THR A 29 13.01 3.26 -1.06
C THR A 29 13.16 4.65 -0.46
N VAL A 30 12.15 5.12 0.29
CA VAL A 30 12.10 6.48 0.86
C VAL A 30 11.86 6.51 2.37
N ILE A 31 11.37 5.41 2.95
CA ILE A 31 11.19 5.24 4.40
C ILE A 31 12.28 4.28 4.90
N ASP A 32 12.84 4.52 6.11
CA ASP A 32 13.86 3.69 6.77
C ASP A 32 13.29 2.37 7.33
N CYS A 33 12.66 1.60 6.45
CA CYS A 33 12.01 0.33 6.74
C CYS A 33 12.14 -0.60 5.55
N LYS A 34 12.34 -1.88 5.82
CA LYS A 34 12.28 -2.91 4.77
C LYS A 34 10.82 -3.12 4.34
N ALA A 35 10.61 -3.53 3.10
CA ALA A 35 9.25 -3.74 2.56
C ALA A 35 8.41 -4.75 3.36
N ASP A 36 9.03 -5.77 3.96
CA ASP A 36 8.38 -6.75 4.83
C ASP A 36 7.95 -6.20 6.19
N GLN A 37 8.42 -5.00 6.56
CA GLN A 37 8.07 -4.29 7.78
C GLN A 37 7.06 -3.16 7.54
N ILE A 38 6.63 -2.97 6.30
CA ILE A 38 5.72 -1.90 5.89
C ILE A 38 4.35 -2.49 5.65
N GLU A 39 3.40 -2.04 6.46
CA GLU A 39 1.98 -2.31 6.25
C GLU A 39 1.38 -1.22 5.37
N ILE A 40 0.58 -1.61 4.37
CA ILE A 40 -0.03 -0.69 3.42
C ILE A 40 -1.53 -0.60 3.68
N GLU A 41 -2.00 0.62 3.86
CA GLU A 41 -3.41 0.95 3.98
C GLU A 41 -3.84 1.89 2.84
N ASN A 42 -5.14 1.89 2.52
CA ASN A 42 -5.76 2.82 1.57
C ASN A 42 -5.08 2.88 0.18
N ALA A 43 -4.44 1.78 -0.24
CA ALA A 43 -3.82 1.69 -1.55
C ALA A 43 -4.86 1.68 -2.67
N PRO A 44 -4.63 2.40 -3.78
CA PRO A 44 -5.56 2.41 -4.89
C PRO A 44 -5.61 1.03 -5.54
N LEU A 45 -6.80 0.43 -5.57
CA LEU A 45 -7.06 -0.90 -6.15
C LEU A 45 -6.91 -0.92 -7.68
N ILE A 46 -7.06 0.24 -8.32
CA ILE A 46 -6.98 0.38 -9.76
C ILE A 46 -6.03 1.54 -10.04
N GLY A 47 -4.94 1.26 -10.75
CA GLY A 47 -3.97 2.26 -11.17
C GLY A 47 -4.54 3.10 -12.31
N PHE A 48 -5.51 3.97 -12.01
CA PHE A 48 -5.95 4.99 -12.96
C PHE A 48 -4.85 6.06 -13.10
N LEU A 49 -4.66 6.51 -14.34
CA LEU A 49 -3.68 7.51 -14.75
C LEU A 49 -3.61 8.70 -13.78
N GLY A 50 -2.41 8.98 -13.26
CA GLY A 50 -2.15 10.14 -12.38
C GLY A 50 -1.31 9.81 -11.15
N THR A 51 -1.24 10.78 -10.24
CA THR A 51 -0.59 10.63 -8.93
C THR A 51 -1.35 9.61 -8.08
N GLN A 52 -0.66 8.57 -7.61
CA GLN A 52 -1.24 7.56 -6.74
C GLN A 52 -0.85 7.86 -5.31
N SER A 53 -1.79 7.84 -4.38
CA SER A 53 -1.52 8.05 -2.96
C SER A 53 -1.95 6.83 -2.14
N TRP A 54 -1.17 6.49 -1.11
CA TRP A 54 -1.46 5.38 -0.19
C TRP A 54 -0.88 5.71 1.19
N GLU A 55 -1.26 4.91 2.18
CA GLU A 55 -0.70 5.02 3.53
C GLU A 55 0.24 3.87 3.80
N ALA A 56 1.40 4.19 4.38
CA ALA A 56 2.39 3.22 4.80
C ALA A 56 2.58 3.32 6.31
N ILE A 57 2.59 2.18 7.00
CA ILE A 57 2.81 2.10 8.43
C ILE A 57 4.09 1.31 8.65
N CYS A 58 5.01 1.88 9.42
CA CYS A 58 6.21 1.18 9.83
C CYS A 58 6.66 1.61 11.22
N LYS A 59 7.08 0.65 12.06
CA LYS A 59 7.59 0.89 13.43
C LYS A 59 6.66 1.80 14.27
N GLY A 60 5.33 1.66 14.08
CA GLY A 60 4.32 2.47 14.77
C GLY A 60 4.14 3.90 14.22
N LYS A 61 4.88 4.29 13.19
CA LYS A 61 4.73 5.57 12.48
C LYS A 61 3.88 5.38 11.22
N ARG A 62 2.99 6.34 10.98
CA ARG A 62 2.14 6.38 9.78
C ARG A 62 2.67 7.42 8.81
N TYR A 63 2.71 7.08 7.53
CA TYR A 63 3.20 7.92 6.44
C TYR A 63 2.14 8.04 5.37
N ILE A 64 1.94 9.24 4.84
CA ILE A 64 1.21 9.46 3.58
C ILE A 64 2.23 9.42 2.46
N CYS A 65 2.08 8.46 1.56
CA CYS A 65 2.92 8.29 0.41
C CYS A 65 2.17 8.69 -0.86
N SER A 66 2.90 9.22 -1.83
CA SER A 66 2.42 9.43 -3.19
C SER A 66 3.48 9.04 -4.22
N HIS A 67 3.02 8.60 -5.39
CA HIS A 67 3.85 8.32 -6.55
C HIS A 67 3.35 9.17 -7.72
N ASP A 68 4.21 10.06 -8.17
CA ASP A 68 4.02 10.83 -9.38
C ASP A 68 4.98 10.30 -10.46
N PRO A 69 4.51 10.04 -11.69
CA PRO A 69 5.38 9.52 -12.76
C PRO A 69 6.51 10.48 -13.18
N GLN A 70 6.41 11.77 -12.85
CA GLN A 70 7.45 12.77 -13.15
C GLN A 70 8.44 12.96 -12.00
N THR A 71 7.99 12.91 -10.74
CA THR A 71 8.82 13.22 -9.56
C THR A 71 9.20 12.01 -8.71
N GLY A 72 8.58 10.85 -8.94
CA GLY A 72 8.85 9.60 -8.23
C GLY A 72 7.99 9.42 -6.98
N VAL A 73 8.49 8.60 -6.04
CA VAL A 73 7.81 8.29 -4.78
C VAL A 73 8.22 9.32 -3.72
N SER A 74 7.26 9.84 -2.98
CA SER A 74 7.48 10.68 -1.81
C SER A 74 6.62 10.18 -0.65
N CYS A 75 7.15 10.17 0.57
CA CYS A 75 6.42 9.78 1.77
C CYS A 75 6.68 10.79 2.90
N THR A 76 5.61 11.25 3.54
CA THR A 76 5.69 12.21 4.66
C THR A 76 5.05 11.59 5.89
N GLU A 77 5.75 11.66 7.04
CA GLU A 77 5.23 11.19 8.33
C GLU A 77 3.97 11.99 8.71
N MET A 78 2.88 11.29 9.01
CA MET A 78 1.68 11.88 9.58
C MET A 78 1.96 12.18 11.05
N ILE A 79 2.32 13.44 11.34
CA ILE A 79 2.28 13.92 12.71
C ILE A 79 0.80 13.98 13.10
N ASN A 80 0.35 13.09 13.99
CA ASN A 80 -0.95 13.23 14.62
C ASN A 80 -0.80 14.24 15.76
N PRO A 81 -1.26 15.50 15.63
CA PRO A 81 -1.12 16.50 16.70
C PRO A 81 -1.99 16.18 17.92
N PHE A 82 -2.79 15.10 17.87
CA PHE A 82 -3.66 14.62 18.93
C PHE A 82 -3.22 13.27 19.52
N ALA A 83 -2.04 12.76 19.18
CA ALA A 83 -1.45 11.65 19.91
C ALA A 83 -1.07 12.14 21.34
N PRO A 84 -1.49 11.44 22.41
CA PRO A 84 -1.29 11.89 23.80
C PRO A 84 0.20 11.95 24.20
#